data_AF-A0A2S9G636-F1
#
_entry.id   AF-A0A2S9G636-F1
#
_cell.length_a   1.000
_cell.length_b   1.000
_cell.length_c   1.000
_cell.angle_alpha   90.00
_cell.angle_beta   90.00
_cell.angle_gamma   90.00
#
_symmetry.space_group_name_H-M   'P 1'
#
loop_
_entity.id
_entity.type
_entity.pdbx_description
1 polymer ?
#
loop_
_entity_poly.entity_id
_entity_poly.type
_entity_poly.pdbx_seq_one_letter_code
_entity_poly.pdbx_strand_id
1 'polypeptide(L)' 'QARTSDVAFISTVTGAALNTSILDGDYWSANLGQPAQFGHAVRWASDHGYRMFIEASPQPELTADILKSLGDRTVTE' A
#
# COMPACT_ATOMS: atom_id res chain seq x y z
N GLN A 1 8.85 13.26 15.38
CA GLN A 1 8.58 14.04 14.16
C GLN A 1 8.79 13.16 12.94
N ALA A 2 7.98 13.33 11.90
CA ALA A 2 8.10 12.60 10.64
C ALA A 2 9.41 12.93 9.92
N ARG A 3 9.88 12.01 9.07
CA ARG A 3 11.13 12.13 8.28
C ARG A 3 10.89 11.59 6.88
N THR A 4 11.64 12.10 5.90
CA THR A 4 11.66 11.54 4.55
C THR A 4 12.30 10.15 4.54
N SER A 5 11.82 9.30 3.63
CA SER A 5 12.27 7.93 3.43
C SER A 5 12.64 7.77 1.95
N ASP A 6 13.75 7.09 1.69
CA ASP A 6 14.15 6.72 0.33
C ASP A 6 13.38 5.49 -0.18
N VAL A 7 12.72 4.75 0.73
CA VAL A 7 11.78 3.67 0.40
C VAL A 7 10.39 4.27 0.20
N ALA A 8 9.76 3.96 -0.94
CA ALA A 8 8.41 4.40 -1.24
C ALA A 8 7.41 3.89 -0.19
N PHE A 9 6.61 4.81 0.36
CA PHE A 9 5.53 4.48 1.29
C PHE A 9 4.19 4.65 0.58
N ILE A 10 3.48 3.55 0.36
CA ILE A 10 2.15 3.54 -0.28
C ILE A 10 1.11 3.49 0.83
N SER A 11 0.39 4.59 1.01
CA SER A 11 -0.59 4.73 2.08
C SER A 11 -1.88 4.00 1.74
N THR A 12 -2.40 3.26 2.70
CA THR A 12 -3.75 2.71 2.65
C THR A 12 -4.80 3.74 3.05
N VAL A 13 -4.43 4.92 3.56
CA VAL A 13 -5.37 6.03 3.79
C VAL A 13 -5.75 6.67 2.45
N THR A 14 -4.77 6.91 1.58
CA THR A 14 -4.97 7.56 0.27
C THR A 14 -5.08 6.59 -0.90
N GLY A 15 -4.57 5.36 -0.75
CA GLY A 15 -4.47 4.38 -1.83
C GLY A 15 -3.32 4.63 -2.81
N ALA A 16 -2.34 5.48 -2.46
CA ALA A 16 -1.24 5.88 -3.34
C ALA A 16 0.05 6.19 -2.55
N ALA A 17 1.17 6.34 -3.25
CA ALA A 17 2.43 6.77 -2.62
C ALA A 17 2.35 8.21 -2.09
N LEU A 18 3.03 8.44 -0.97
CA LEU A 18 3.20 9.78 -0.38
C LEU A 18 4.63 10.01 0.09
N ASN A 19 4.99 11.29 0.26
CA ASN A 19 6.25 11.66 0.90
C ASN A 19 6.12 11.48 2.41
N THR A 20 6.99 10.67 3.02
CA THR A 20 6.87 10.31 4.44
C THR A 20 7.12 11.46 5.42
N SER A 21 7.55 12.63 4.96
CA SER A 21 7.62 13.86 5.78
C SER A 21 6.25 14.29 6.32
N ILE A 22 5.14 13.82 5.73
CA ILE A 22 3.77 14.14 6.17
C ILE A 22 3.16 13.09 7.12
N LEU A 23 3.92 12.06 7.53
CA LEU A 23 3.44 11.01 8.46
C LEU A 23 3.41 11.50 9.92
N ASP A 24 2.71 12.61 10.16
CA ASP A 24 2.56 13.26 11.45
C ASP A 24 1.34 12.75 12.23
N GLY A 25 1.01 13.42 13.34
CA GLY A 25 -0.10 13.01 14.21
C GLY A 25 -1.46 13.02 13.51
N ASP A 26 -1.68 13.96 12.58
CA ASP A 26 -2.94 14.07 11.85
C ASP A 26 -3.07 12.92 10.86
N TYR A 27 -1.98 12.55 10.18
CA TYR A 27 -1.96 11.36 9.32
C TYR A 27 -2.32 10.10 10.12
N TRP A 28 -1.69 9.90 11.29
CA TRP A 28 -1.95 8.70 12.10
C TRP A 28 -3.38 8.68 12.68
N SER A 29 -3.93 9.85 13.03
CA SER A 29 -5.34 9.98 13.42
C SER A 29 -6.27 9.57 12.27
N ALA A 30 -5.99 10.03 11.04
CA ALA A 30 -6.73 9.62 9.86
C ALA A 30 -6.58 8.12 9.57
N ASN A 31 -5.38 7.55 9.71
CA ASN A 31 -5.14 6.12 9.50
C ASN A 31 -5.94 5.23 10.47
N LEU A 32 -6.19 5.69 11.70
CA LEU A 32 -7.04 4.98 12.66
C LEU A 32 -8.52 5.16 12.36
N GLY A 33 -8.92 6.32 11.83
CA GLY A 33 -10.32 6.69 11.66
C GLY A 33 -10.92 6.41 10.28
N GLN A 34 -10.09 6.22 9.26
CA GLN A 34 -10.55 6.04 7.87
C GLN A 34 -10.43 4.57 7.43
N PRO A 35 -11.36 4.07 6.59
CA PRO A 35 -11.24 2.73 6.01
C PRO A 35 -9.95 2.55 5.21
N ALA A 36 -9.29 1.41 5.38
CA ALA A 36 -8.08 1.10 4.63
C ALA A 36 -8.40 0.82 3.15
N GLN A 37 -7.88 1.64 2.26
CA GLN A 37 -7.91 1.49 0.80
C GLN A 37 -6.85 0.48 0.31
N PHE A 38 -6.76 -0.69 0.94
CA PHE A 38 -5.71 -1.68 0.66
C PHE A 38 -5.66 -2.07 -0.82
N GLY A 39 -6.81 -2.39 -1.43
CA GLY A 39 -6.85 -2.76 -2.84
C GLY A 39 -6.42 -1.63 -3.79
N HIS A 40 -6.66 -0.35 -3.44
CA HIS A 40 -6.13 0.78 -4.21
C HIS A 40 -4.62 0.88 -4.09
N ALA A 41 -4.06 0.73 -2.88
CA ALA A 41 -2.63 0.73 -2.67
C ALA A 41 -1.92 -0.40 -3.46
N VAL A 42 -2.48 -1.62 -3.46
CA VAL A 42 -1.94 -2.75 -4.24
C VAL A 42 -2.01 -2.49 -5.75
N ARG A 43 -3.15 -1.98 -6.25
CA ARG A 43 -3.30 -1.62 -7.67
C ARG A 43 -2.33 -0.52 -8.06
N TRP A 44 -2.23 0.54 -7.27
CA TRP A 44 -1.28 1.63 -7.48
C TRP A 44 0.16 1.08 -7.58
N ALA A 45 0.57 0.22 -6.64
CA ALA A 45 1.90 -0.40 -6.70
C ALA A 45 2.09 -1.16 -8.02
N SER A 46 1.13 -1.98 -8.41
CA SER A 46 1.24 -2.73 -9.64
C SER A 46 1.27 -1.84 -10.89
N ASP A 47 0.49 -0.77 -10.92
CA ASP A 47 0.49 0.18 -12.04
C ASP A 47 1.82 0.95 -12.15
N HIS A 48 2.57 1.06 -11.04
CA HIS A 48 3.88 1.71 -10.98
C HIS A 48 5.06 0.73 -11.06
N GLY A 49 4.83 -0.49 -11.56
CA GLY A 49 5.91 -1.44 -11.89
C GLY A 49 6.30 -2.41 -10.76
N TYR A 50 5.69 -2.31 -9.57
CA TYR A 50 5.91 -3.30 -8.52
C TYR A 50 5.23 -4.63 -8.89
N ARG A 51 5.97 -5.74 -8.84
CA ARG A 51 5.49 -7.07 -9.30
C ARG A 51 5.57 -8.16 -8.25
N MET A 52 6.47 -8.01 -7.28
CA MET A 52 6.61 -8.95 -6.17
C MET A 52 6.07 -8.30 -4.90
N PHE A 53 5.22 -9.04 -4.20
CA PHE A 53 4.63 -8.65 -2.92
C PHE A 53 5.06 -9.66 -1.86
N ILE A 54 5.58 -9.15 -0.74
CA ILE A 54 6.02 -9.98 0.39
C ILE A 54 5.20 -9.54 1.60
N GLU A 55 4.47 -10.48 2.19
CA GLU A 55 3.80 -10.28 3.46
C GLU A 55 4.78 -10.56 4.60
N ALA A 56 5.05 -9.54 5.43
CA ALA A 56 5.97 -9.64 6.56
C ALA A 56 5.20 -9.86 7.87
N SER A 57 4.55 -11.02 7.99
CA SER A 57 3.74 -11.39 9.15
C SER A 57 4.00 -12.85 9.56
N PRO A 58 3.74 -13.23 10.83
CA PRO A 58 3.80 -14.64 11.26
C PRO A 58 2.68 -15.51 10.66
N GLN A 59 1.58 -14.90 10.20
CA GLN A 59 0.39 -15.58 9.67
C GLN A 59 0.00 -14.92 8.34
N PRO A 60 -0.02 -15.66 7.22
CA PRO A 60 -0.21 -15.08 5.89
C PRO A 60 -1.70 -14.84 5.59
N GLU A 61 -2.21 -13.65 5.92
CA GLU A 61 -3.62 -13.28 5.73
C GLU A 61 -3.84 -12.42 4.48
N LEU A 62 -2.83 -11.66 4.03
CA LEU A 62 -2.99 -10.66 2.97
C LEU A 62 -2.80 -11.22 1.56
N THR A 63 -2.21 -12.40 1.41
CA THR A 63 -1.89 -12.99 0.10
C THR A 63 -3.13 -13.08 -0.80
N ALA A 64 -4.26 -13.56 -0.27
CA ALA A 64 -5.51 -13.68 -1.04
C ALA A 64 -6.05 -12.30 -1.47
N ASP A 65 -5.99 -11.30 -0.60
CA ASP A 65 -6.47 -9.94 -0.89
C ASP A 65 -5.57 -9.20 -1.88
N ILE A 66 -4.26 -9.45 -1.86
CA ILE A 66 -3.32 -8.96 -2.86
C ILE A 66 -3.70 -9.53 -4.24
N LEU A 67 -3.84 -10.85 -4.36
CA LEU A 67 -4.22 -11.50 -5.61
C LEU A 67 -5.58 -10.98 -6.13
N LYS A 68 -6.57 -10.88 -5.25
CA LYS A 68 -7.89 -10.31 -5.58
C LYS A 68 -7.79 -8.87 -6.08
N SER A 69 -6.90 -8.06 -5.49
CA SER A 69 -6.73 -6.66 -5.87
C SER A 69 -6.07 -6.50 -7.23
N LEU A 70 -5.20 -7.44 -7.61
CA LEU A 70 -4.55 -7.50 -8.91
C LEU A 70 -5.48 -8.06 -10.00
N GLY A 71 -6.40 -8.98 -9.67
CA GLY A 71 -7.28 -9.65 -10.63
C GLY A 71 -6.51 -10.47 -11.68
N ASP A 72 -7.20 -10.91 -12.74
CA ASP A 72 -6.60 -11.57 -13.92
C ASP A 72 -5.88 -10.56 -14.81
N ARG A 73 -4.92 -9.81 -14.26
CA ARG A 73 -4.00 -9.00 -15.06
C ARG A 73 -2.98 -9.93 -15.68
N THR A 74 -3.39 -10.59 -16.76
CA THR A 74 -2.53 -11.36 -17.65
C THR A 74 -1.38 -10.44 -18.06
N VAL A 75 -0.15 -10.88 -17.82
CA VAL A 75 1.04 -10.24 -18.39
C VAL A 75 0.81 -10.19 -19.90
N THR A 76 0.58 -9.01 -20.45
CA THR A 76 0.67 -8.83 -21.90
C THR A 76 2.16 -8.86 -22.22
N GLU A 77 2.59 -9.88 -22.97
CA GLU A 77 3.96 -10.03 -23.50
C GLU A 77 4.45 -8.77 -24.22
#